data_AF-A0A7W1LZH2-F1
#
_entry.id   AF-A0A7W1LZH2-F1
#
_cell.length_a   1.000
_cell.length_b   1.000
_cell.length_c   1.000
_cell.angle_alpha   90.00
_cell.angle_beta   90.00
_cell.angle_gamma   90.00
#
_symmetry.space_group_name_H-M   'P 1'
#
loop_
_entity.id
_entity.type
_entity.pdbx_description
1 polymer ?
#
loop_
_entity_poly.entity_id
_entity_poly.type
_entity_poly.pdbx_seq_one_letter_code
_entity_poly.pdbx_strand_id
1 'polypeptide(L)'
;VWALLEQSVAAYHLAFGPDGYLYVAGPTVSSHESVQRIDRDGRVSTFFKGLGRPNGLAFDRDGNLYVAASYRGRRGIIRITPDGKEARLVVAGMNVVGLAFSAAGDMIVATNEAVFSVPLGIKGTLLK
;
A
#
# COMPACT_ATOMS: atom_id res chain seq x y z
N VAL A 1 3.31 15.96 18.23
CA VAL A 1 4.42 15.44 17.39
C VAL A 1 4.00 15.52 15.94
N TRP A 2 4.90 15.88 15.02
CA TRP A 2 4.63 15.96 13.57
C TRP A 2 5.78 15.31 12.80
N ALA A 3 5.51 14.89 11.56
CA ALA A 3 6.49 14.36 10.63
C ALA A 3 6.41 15.14 9.31
N LEU A 4 7.54 15.36 8.64
CA LEU A 4 7.61 16.00 7.33
C LEU A 4 8.11 14.98 6.30
N LEU A 5 7.39 14.91 5.18
CA LEU A 5 7.75 14.09 4.02
C LEU A 5 8.08 15.00 2.84
N GLU A 6 8.90 14.49 1.91
CA GLU A 6 9.20 15.18 0.66
C GLU A 6 7.94 15.36 -0.18
N GLN A 7 7.76 16.55 -0.77
CA GLN A 7 6.58 16.89 -1.56
C GLN A 7 6.28 15.81 -2.63
N SER A 8 5.04 15.34 -2.64
CA SER A 8 4.52 14.44 -3.65
C SER A 8 3.84 15.26 -4.76
N VAL A 9 3.87 14.75 -5.99
CA VAL A 9 3.12 15.34 -7.12
C VAL A 9 1.64 14.95 -7.10
N ALA A 10 1.21 14.15 -6.13
CA ALA A 10 -0.17 13.75 -5.89
C ALA A 10 -0.48 13.73 -4.39
N ALA A 11 -1.74 13.43 -4.05
CA ALA A 11 -2.12 13.19 -2.66
C ALA A 11 -1.45 11.93 -2.11
N TYR A 12 -1.04 11.97 -0.84
CA TYR A 12 -0.56 10.78 -0.16
C TYR A 12 -1.69 9.79 0.11
N HIS A 13 -1.36 8.52 0.02
CA HIS A 13 -2.15 7.43 0.56
C HIS A 13 -1.55 6.96 1.88
N LEU A 14 -2.42 6.62 2.82
CA LEU A 14 -2.08 6.38 4.22
C LEU A 14 -2.77 5.11 4.72
N ALA A 15 -2.08 4.30 5.52
CA ALA A 15 -2.66 3.18 6.25
C ALA A 15 -1.94 2.96 7.58
N PHE A 16 -2.69 2.74 8.66
CA PHE A 16 -2.08 2.26 9.90
C PHE A 16 -1.77 0.77 9.81
N GLY A 17 -0.54 0.41 10.16
CA GLY A 17 -0.10 -0.97 10.26
C GLY A 17 -0.48 -1.60 11.61
N PRO A 18 -0.55 -2.93 11.69
CA PRO A 18 -0.78 -3.64 12.95
C PRO A 18 0.40 -3.50 13.94
N ASP A 19 1.56 -3.05 13.47
CA ASP A 19 2.74 -2.72 14.26
C ASP A 19 2.67 -1.31 14.89
N GLY A 20 1.62 -0.54 14.61
CA GLY A 20 1.38 0.78 15.16
C GLY A 20 2.10 1.92 14.43
N TYR A 21 2.72 1.65 13.28
CA TYR A 21 3.28 2.68 12.41
C TYR A 21 2.21 3.20 11.44
N LEU A 22 2.36 4.46 11.01
CA LEU A 22 1.62 5.01 9.88
C LEU A 22 2.43 4.80 8.60
N TYR A 23 1.88 4.02 7.66
CA TYR A 23 2.48 3.77 6.36
C TYR A 23 1.98 4.78 5.33
N VAL A 24 2.90 5.31 4.54
CA VAL A 24 2.63 6.40 3.60
C VAL A 24 3.22 6.07 2.23
N ALA A 25 2.39 6.23 1.21
CA ALA A 25 2.80 6.22 -0.19
C ALA A 25 2.48 7.57 -0.79
N GLY A 26 3.49 8.23 -1.35
CA GLY A 26 3.35 9.49 -2.06
C GLY A 26 4.07 9.35 -3.40
N PRO A 27 3.34 9.18 -4.51
CA PRO A 27 3.99 9.08 -5.79
C PRO A 27 4.63 10.42 -6.15
N THR A 28 5.87 10.35 -6.60
CA THR A 28 6.67 11.41 -7.21
C THR A 28 6.75 11.15 -8.72
N VAL A 29 7.67 11.81 -9.41
CA VAL A 29 7.99 11.53 -10.82
C VAL A 29 9.05 10.42 -10.99
N SER A 30 9.52 9.82 -9.89
CA SER A 30 10.53 8.76 -9.90
C SER A 30 9.95 7.38 -10.25
N SER A 31 10.78 6.52 -10.85
CA SER A 31 10.47 5.11 -11.11
C SER A 31 10.88 4.16 -9.97
N HIS A 32 11.50 4.69 -8.91
CA HIS A 32 12.05 3.93 -7.78
C HIS A 32 11.53 4.48 -6.45
N GLU A 33 10.21 4.43 -6.29
CA GLU A 33 9.52 5.05 -5.17
C GLU A 33 9.48 4.12 -3.95
N SER A 34 9.21 4.73 -2.81
CA SER A 34 9.20 4.06 -1.52
C SER A 34 7.84 4.11 -0.85
N VAL A 35 7.54 3.08 -0.09
CA VAL A 35 6.61 3.20 1.04
C VAL A 35 7.42 3.62 2.25
N GLN A 36 7.05 4.74 2.84
CA GLN A 36 7.60 5.25 4.09
C GLN A 36 6.74 4.75 5.26
N ARG A 37 7.32 4.63 6.45
CA ARG A 37 6.58 4.41 7.69
C ARG A 37 7.02 5.41 8.75
N ILE A 38 6.06 5.83 9.58
CA ILE A 38 6.24 6.87 10.58
C ILE A 38 5.91 6.26 11.95
N ASP A 39 6.85 6.37 12.89
CA ASP A 39 6.66 5.91 14.27
C ASP A 39 5.80 6.90 15.09
N ARG A 40 5.48 6.53 16.34
CA ARG A 40 4.68 7.38 17.25
C ARG A 40 5.36 8.70 17.63
N ASP A 41 6.68 8.76 17.49
CA ASP A 41 7.51 9.94 17.73
C ASP A 41 7.72 10.76 16.46
N GLY A 42 7.04 10.42 15.35
CA GLY A 42 7.12 11.12 14.08
C GLY A 42 8.40 10.81 13.28
N ARG A 43 9.21 9.83 13.71
CA ARG A 43 10.41 9.44 12.96
C ARG A 43 10.02 8.67 11.71
N VAL A 44 10.54 9.14 10.58
CA VAL A 44 10.30 8.56 9.27
C VAL A 44 11.39 7.55 8.94
N SER A 45 11.00 6.38 8.43
CA SER A 45 11.92 5.39 7.88
C SER A 45 11.34 4.77 6.60
N THR A 46 12.22 4.30 5.72
CA THR A 46 11.78 3.54 4.54
C THR A 46 11.35 2.14 4.95
N PHE A 47 10.15 1.72 4.56
CA PHE A 47 9.69 0.35 4.71
C PHE A 47 10.04 -0.50 3.49
N PHE A 48 9.74 0.01 2.29
CA PHE A 48 9.98 -0.71 1.04
C PHE A 48 10.36 0.26 -0.08
N LYS A 49 11.18 -0.18 -1.03
CA LYS A 49 11.63 0.60 -2.21
C LYS A 49 11.54 -0.21 -3.49
N GLY A 50 11.43 0.51 -4.62
CA GLY A 50 11.41 -0.10 -5.96
C GLY A 50 10.00 -0.31 -6.50
N LEU A 51 9.03 0.43 -5.98
CA LEU A 51 7.70 0.52 -6.57
C LEU A 51 7.66 1.68 -7.56
N GLY A 52 6.90 1.53 -8.65
CA GLY A 52 6.55 2.64 -9.53
C GLY A 52 5.14 3.12 -9.22
N ARG A 53 4.98 4.40 -8.88
CA ARG A 53 3.69 5.05 -8.60
C ARG A 53 2.85 4.30 -7.57
N PRO A 54 3.34 4.07 -6.34
CA PRO A 54 2.54 3.46 -5.30
C PRO A 54 1.42 4.41 -4.86
N ASN A 55 0.20 3.91 -4.82
CA ASN A 55 -1.00 4.62 -4.40
C ASN A 55 -1.61 3.94 -3.16
N GLY A 56 -2.83 3.42 -3.27
CA GLY A 56 -3.58 2.78 -2.20
C GLY A 56 -2.80 1.73 -1.41
N LEU A 57 -3.01 1.75 -0.10
CA LEU A 57 -2.38 0.89 0.90
C LEU A 57 -3.44 0.20 1.72
N ALA A 58 -3.28 -1.10 1.98
CA ALA A 58 -4.09 -1.83 2.95
C ALA A 58 -3.29 -2.98 3.59
N PHE A 59 -3.55 -3.27 4.86
CA PHE A 59 -2.95 -4.40 5.57
C PHE A 59 -3.91 -5.59 5.67
N ASP A 60 -3.40 -6.80 5.50
CA ASP A 60 -4.09 -8.02 5.95
C ASP A 60 -3.81 -8.29 7.43
N ARG A 61 -4.52 -9.26 8.01
CA ARG A 61 -4.39 -9.68 9.43
C ARG A 61 -3.04 -10.29 9.78
N ASP A 62 -2.30 -10.77 8.79
CA ASP A 62 -0.96 -11.35 8.98
C ASP A 62 0.14 -10.27 8.88
N GLY A 63 -0.25 -9.00 8.70
CA GLY A 63 0.66 -7.86 8.62
C GLY A 63 1.29 -7.64 7.26
N ASN A 64 0.82 -8.31 6.20
CA ASN A 64 1.30 -8.02 4.86
C ASN A 64 0.67 -6.71 4.36
N LEU A 65 1.50 -5.88 3.73
CA LEU A 65 1.06 -4.64 3.10
C LEU A 65 0.71 -4.92 1.63
N TYR A 66 -0.45 -4.45 1.21
CA TYR A 66 -0.88 -4.48 -0.19
C TYR A 66 -0.88 -3.07 -0.74
N VAL A 67 -0.22 -2.90 -1.88
CA VAL A 67 -0.01 -1.59 -2.51
C VAL A 67 -0.48 -1.64 -3.95
N ALA A 68 -1.32 -0.69 -4.36
CA ALA A 68 -1.58 -0.42 -5.77
C ALA A 68 -0.34 0.22 -6.39
N ALA A 69 0.41 -0.51 -7.23
CA ALA A 69 1.68 -0.05 -7.76
C ALA A 69 2.10 -0.78 -9.05
N SER A 70 3.19 -0.31 -9.65
CA SER A 70 4.01 -1.08 -10.59
C SER A 70 5.18 -1.73 -9.85
N TYR A 71 5.46 -3.00 -10.13
CA TYR A 71 6.64 -3.71 -9.61
C TYR A 71 7.23 -4.59 -10.71
N ARG A 72 8.53 -4.42 -11.00
CA ARG A 72 9.27 -5.16 -12.05
C ARG A 72 8.53 -5.18 -13.41
N GLY A 73 7.99 -4.03 -13.82
CA GLY A 73 7.28 -3.86 -15.09
C GLY A 73 5.83 -4.35 -15.11
N ARG A 74 5.31 -4.89 -14.00
CA ARG A 74 3.92 -5.36 -13.89
C ARG A 74 3.10 -4.44 -12.99
N ARG A 75 1.87 -4.13 -13.41
CA ARG A 75 0.97 -3.20 -12.70
C ARG A 75 -0.17 -3.97 -12.03
N GLY A 76 -0.56 -3.50 -10.85
CA GLY A 76 -1.71 -4.01 -10.11
C GLY A 76 -1.50 -3.91 -8.60
N ILE A 77 -1.94 -4.93 -7.87
CA ILE A 77 -1.76 -5.01 -6.42
C ILE A 77 -0.51 -5.82 -6.10
N ILE A 78 0.41 -5.21 -5.36
CA ILE A 78 1.65 -5.79 -4.89
C ILE A 78 1.52 -6.12 -3.42
N ARG A 79 1.73 -7.37 -3.04
CA ARG A 79 1.83 -7.81 -1.63
C ARG A 79 3.29 -7.73 -1.19
N ILE A 80 3.54 -7.10 -0.06
CA ILE A 80 4.84 -6.96 0.59
C ILE A 80 4.77 -7.65 1.97
N THR A 81 5.78 -8.45 2.30
CA THR A 81 5.85 -9.16 3.59
C THR A 81 5.98 -8.18 4.78
N PRO A 82 5.61 -8.59 6.01
CA PRO A 82 5.65 -7.70 7.17
C PRO A 82 7.05 -7.15 7.48
N ASP A 83 8.10 -7.90 7.11
CA ASP A 83 9.49 -7.48 7.26
C ASP A 83 10.03 -6.63 6.09
N GLY A 84 9.20 -6.38 5.08
CA GLY A 84 9.55 -5.57 3.90
C GLY A 84 10.54 -6.23 2.94
N LYS A 85 10.85 -7.53 3.08
CA LYS A 85 11.90 -8.18 2.28
C LYS A 85 11.41 -8.76 0.95
N GLU A 86 10.18 -9.24 0.91
CA GLU A 86 9.62 -9.86 -0.30
C GLU A 86 8.43 -9.07 -0.82
N ALA A 87 8.37 -8.93 -2.14
CA ALA A 87 7.24 -8.32 -2.83
C ALA A 87 6.84 -9.13 -4.07
N ARG A 88 5.54 -9.28 -4.28
CA ARG A 88 5.00 -9.97 -5.47
C ARG A 88 3.67 -9.39 -5.92
N LEU A 89 3.41 -9.44 -7.22
CA LEU A 89 2.10 -9.15 -7.80
C LEU A 89 1.10 -10.23 -7.35
N VAL A 90 -0.06 -9.81 -6.84
CA VAL A 90 -1.15 -10.71 -6.44
C VAL A 90 -2.40 -10.54 -7.29
N VAL A 91 -2.65 -9.33 -7.80
CA VAL A 91 -3.73 -9.03 -8.74
C VAL A 91 -3.16 -8.17 -9.85
N ALA A 92 -3.23 -8.62 -11.10
CA ALA A 92 -2.86 -7.80 -12.24
C ALA A 92 -3.97 -6.81 -12.56
N GLY A 93 -3.62 -5.56 -12.86
CA GLY A 93 -4.62 -4.54 -13.17
C GLY A 93 -4.00 -3.24 -13.66
N MET A 94 -4.72 -2.54 -14.52
CA MET A 94 -4.39 -1.19 -14.95
C MET A 94 -5.21 -0.16 -14.17
N ASN A 95 -4.68 1.05 -14.07
CA ASN A 95 -5.37 2.21 -13.46
C ASN A 95 -5.91 1.96 -12.04
N VAL A 96 -5.27 1.07 -11.28
CA VAL A 96 -5.66 0.81 -9.88
C VAL A 96 -5.22 2.00 -9.02
N VAL A 97 -6.17 2.54 -8.26
CA VAL A 97 -5.97 3.70 -7.40
C VAL A 97 -5.92 3.26 -5.94
N GLY A 98 -6.93 2.51 -5.50
CA GLY A 98 -7.16 2.20 -4.10
C GLY A 98 -7.54 0.75 -3.89
N LEU A 99 -7.36 0.28 -2.67
CA LEU A 99 -7.87 -1.01 -2.23
C LEU A 99 -8.26 -0.97 -0.76
N ALA A 100 -9.18 -1.86 -0.39
CA ALA A 100 -9.53 -2.17 0.99
C ALA A 100 -9.91 -3.65 1.08
N PHE A 101 -9.95 -4.18 2.30
CA PHE A 101 -10.41 -5.54 2.54
C PHE A 101 -11.80 -5.54 3.17
N SER A 102 -12.67 -6.43 2.71
CA SER A 102 -13.99 -6.64 3.29
C SER A 102 -13.91 -7.60 4.49
N ALA A 103 -14.92 -7.55 5.36
CA ALA A 103 -15.06 -8.53 6.46
C ALA A 103 -15.28 -9.97 5.94
N ALA A 104 -15.82 -10.12 4.73
CA ALA A 104 -16.04 -11.40 4.07
C ALA A 104 -14.75 -12.04 3.53
N GLY A 105 -13.63 -11.30 3.49
CA GLY A 105 -12.35 -11.79 2.96
C GLY A 105 -12.12 -11.44 1.49
N ASP A 106 -12.86 -10.47 0.96
CA ASP A 106 -12.65 -9.94 -0.38
C ASP A 106 -11.67 -8.77 -0.34
N MET A 107 -10.94 -8.60 -1.43
CA MET A 107 -10.25 -7.35 -1.73
C MET A 107 -11.16 -6.49 -2.61
N ILE A 108 -11.54 -5.32 -2.12
CA ILE A 108 -12.22 -4.30 -2.91
C ILE A 108 -11.14 -3.46 -3.58
N VAL A 109 -11.16 -3.38 -4.90
CA VAL A 109 -10.17 -2.67 -5.71
C VAL A 109 -10.88 -1.56 -6.48
N ALA A 110 -10.42 -0.32 -6.30
CA ALA A 110 -10.93 0.83 -7.04
C ALA A 110 -9.97 1.20 -8.17
N THR A 111 -10.50 1.33 -9.38
CA THR A 111 -9.83 1.93 -10.53
C THR A 111 -10.43 3.29 -10.85
N ASN A 112 -9.95 3.95 -11.90
CA ASN A 112 -10.56 5.19 -12.39
C ASN A 112 -11.95 4.96 -13.03
N GLU A 113 -12.27 3.72 -13.38
CA GLU A 113 -13.44 3.37 -14.17
C GLU A 113 -14.47 2.57 -13.37
N ALA A 114 -14.04 1.73 -12.44
CA ALA A 114 -14.91 0.82 -11.71
C ALA A 114 -14.37 0.43 -10.34
N VAL A 115 -15.24 -0.18 -9.54
CA VAL A 115 -14.88 -0.87 -8.30
C VAL A 115 -15.12 -2.36 -8.50
N PHE A 116 -14.10 -3.16 -8.20
CA PHE A 116 -14.13 -4.62 -8.30
C PHE A 116 -14.10 -5.24 -6.91
N SER A 117 -14.83 -6.34 -6.73
CA SER A 117 -14.63 -7.24 -5.59
C SER A 117 -13.85 -8.46 -6.08
N VAL A 118 -12.71 -8.74 -5.45
CA VAL A 118 -11.85 -9.87 -5.78
C VAL A 118 -11.84 -10.84 -4.60
N PRO A 119 -12.47 -12.03 -4.71
CA PRO A 119 -12.52 -13.00 -3.64
C PRO A 119 -11.17 -13.71 -3.52
N LEU A 120 -10.29 -13.18 -2.67
CA LEU A 120 -8.96 -13.73 -2.42
C LEU A 120 -8.91 -14.58 -1.14
N GLY A 121 -9.96 -14.55 -0.31
CA GLY A 121 -9.96 -15.15 1.02
C GLY A 121 -9.02 -14.44 2.00
N ILE A 122 -8.60 -13.21 1.68
CA ILE A 122 -7.68 -12.41 2.48
C ILE A 122 -8.48 -11.47 3.36
N LYS A 123 -8.26 -11.58 4.66
CA LYS A 123 -8.94 -10.77 5.65
C LYS A 123 -8.09 -9.54 6.04
N GLY A 124 -8.68 -8.36 5.92
CA GLY A 124 -8.02 -7.10 6.32
C GLY A 124 -7.75 -6.98 7.80
N THR A 125 -6.72 -6.22 8.18
CA THR A 125 -6.55 -5.82 9.58
C THR A 125 -7.71 -4.92 10.00
N LEU A 126 -8.35 -5.24 11.11
CA LEU A 126 -9.26 -4.33 11.80
C LEU A 126 -8.43 -3.56 12.83
N LEU A 127 -8.46 -2.22 12.77
CA LEU A 127 -7.91 -1.40 13.84
C LEU A 127 -8.78 -1.65 15.09
N LYS A 128 -8.14 -2.04 16.19
CA LYS A 128 -8.78 -2.19 17.50
C LYS A 128 -8.87 -0.86 18.21
#